data_AF-A0A811UFV7-F1
#
_entry.id   AF-A0A811UFV7-F1
#
_cell.length_a   1.000
_cell.length_b   1.000
_cell.length_c   1.000
_cell.angle_alpha   90.00
_cell.angle_beta   90.00
_cell.angle_gamma   90.00
#
_symmetry.space_group_name_H-M   'P 1'
#
loop_
_entity.id
_entity.type
_entity.pdbx_description
1 polymer ?
#
loop_
_entity_poly.entity_id
_entity_poly.type
_entity_poly.pdbx_seq_one_letter_code
_entity_poly.pdbx_strand_id
1 'polypeptide(L)'
;MILKIYVLIALGVLLPKEYVVCYQGTWATYRQSNGKYDVNNIDPFLCTHLVYAFFGIEESGELRVTDPALDLGENDEDGYISKFNALCLQNPTLKTIAAVGDFD
;
A
#
# COMPACT_ATOMS: atom_id res chain seq x y z
N MET A 1 1.00 4.40 -42.26
CA MET A 1 1.48 4.71 -40.89
C MET A 1 0.35 4.66 -39.86
N ILE A 2 -0.77 5.33 -40.09
CA ILE A 2 -1.90 5.41 -39.15
C ILE A 2 -2.48 4.03 -38.76
N LEU A 3 -2.67 3.11 -39.72
CA LEU A 3 -3.19 1.77 -39.45
C LEU A 3 -2.29 0.94 -38.51
N LYS A 4 -0.96 1.11 -38.61
CA LYS A 4 -0.01 0.42 -37.71
C LYS A 4 -0.13 0.91 -36.26
N ILE A 5 -0.43 2.19 -36.06
CA ILE A 5 -0.64 2.77 -34.72
C ILE A 5 -1.92 2.20 -34.09
N TYR A 6 -3.01 2.10 -34.84
CA TYR A 6 -4.26 1.51 -34.33
C TYR A 6 -4.10 0.03 -33.97
N VAL A 7 -3.37 -0.74 -34.77
CA VAL A 7 -3.06 -2.15 -34.46
C VAL A 7 -2.23 -2.27 -33.18
N LEU A 8 -1.22 -1.42 -32.99
CA LEU A 8 -0.39 -1.40 -31.77
C LEU A 8 -1.19 -1.02 -30.51
N ILE A 9 -2.07 -0.02 -30.60
CA ILE A 9 -2.94 0.38 -29.48
C ILE A 9 -3.91 -0.75 -29.13
N ALA A 10 -4.55 -1.36 -30.13
CA ALA A 10 -5.47 -2.48 -29.92
C ALA A 10 -4.78 -3.68 -29.25
N LEU A 11 -3.56 -4.02 -29.68
CA LEU A 11 -2.73 -5.05 -29.04
C LEU A 11 -2.41 -4.70 -27.58
N GLY A 12 -2.06 -3.45 -27.28
CA GLY A 12 -1.78 -3.00 -25.91
C GLY A 12 -2.99 -3.08 -24.96
N VAL A 13 -4.21 -2.86 -25.47
CA VAL A 13 -5.45 -2.96 -24.68
C VAL A 13 -5.85 -4.42 -24.41
N LEU A 14 -5.45 -5.35 -25.28
CA LEU A 14 -5.80 -6.77 -25.18
C LEU A 14 -4.84 -7.58 -24.29
N LEU A 15 -3.74 -6.99 -23.81
CA LEU A 15 -2.84 -7.65 -22.87
C LEU A 15 -3.52 -7.81 -21.50
N PRO A 16 -3.48 -9.01 -20.89
CA PRO A 16 -4.03 -9.19 -19.56
C PRO A 16 -3.28 -8.30 -18.57
N LYS A 17 -4.04 -7.54 -17.78
CA LYS A 17 -3.48 -6.76 -16.68
C LYS A 17 -3.26 -7.67 -15.48
N GLU A 18 -2.01 -7.99 -15.19
CA GLU A 18 -1.65 -8.74 -14.00
C GLU A 18 -1.56 -7.82 -12.78
N TYR A 19 -1.90 -8.36 -11.62
CA TYR A 19 -1.83 -7.63 -10.35
C TYR A 19 -0.84 -8.28 -9.40
N VAL A 20 0.06 -7.46 -8.85
CA VAL A 20 0.97 -7.84 -7.78
C VAL A 20 0.48 -7.15 -6.52
N VAL A 21 -0.07 -7.93 -5.59
CA VAL A 21 -0.66 -7.45 -4.34
C VAL A 21 0.32 -7.72 -3.19
N CYS A 22 0.85 -6.66 -2.61
CA CYS A 22 1.88 -6.71 -1.58
C CYS A 22 1.30 -6.29 -0.24
N TYR A 23 1.38 -7.17 0.76
CA TYR A 23 0.96 -6.87 2.13
C TYR A 23 2.13 -6.31 2.93
N GLN A 24 1.91 -5.18 3.59
CA GLN A 24 2.84 -4.59 4.55
C GLN A 24 2.31 -4.81 5.97
N GLY A 25 2.94 -5.71 6.71
CA GLY A 25 2.72 -5.82 8.16
C GLY A 25 3.43 -4.69 8.88
N THR A 26 2.68 -3.71 9.37
CA THR A 26 3.22 -2.42 9.88
C THR A 26 4.08 -2.61 11.13
N TRP A 27 3.81 -3.64 11.93
CA TRP A 27 4.60 -4.04 13.09
C TRP A 27 6.06 -4.40 12.76
N ALA A 28 6.40 -4.63 11.48
CA ALA A 28 7.78 -4.85 11.05
C ALA A 28 8.70 -3.65 11.33
N THR A 29 8.16 -2.44 11.57
CA THR A 29 8.95 -1.27 11.97
C THR A 29 9.65 -1.44 13.32
N TYR A 30 9.13 -2.31 14.20
CA TYR A 30 9.68 -2.55 15.54
C TYR A 30 10.74 -3.64 15.57
N ARG A 31 10.96 -4.35 14.46
CA ARG A 31 12.03 -5.34 14.35
C ARG A 31 13.40 -4.66 14.45
N GLN A 32 14.38 -5.40 14.95
CA GLN A 32 15.72 -4.89 15.21
C GLN A 32 16.67 -5.18 14.04
N SER A 33 17.72 -4.35 13.93
CA SER A 33 18.80 -4.52 12.94
C SER A 33 18.25 -4.70 11.51
N ASN A 34 18.79 -5.65 10.74
CA ASN A 34 18.41 -5.92 9.36
C ASN A 34 16.97 -6.46 9.19
N GLY A 35 16.26 -6.72 10.29
CA GLY A 35 14.85 -7.12 10.26
C GLY A 35 13.88 -5.94 10.23
N LYS A 36 14.33 -4.72 10.55
CA LYS A 36 13.49 -3.51 10.52
C LYS A 36 13.01 -3.26 9.10
N TYR A 37 11.70 -3.11 8.94
CA TYR A 37 11.10 -2.76 7.66
C TYR A 37 9.95 -1.79 7.89
N ASP A 38 10.12 -0.57 7.41
CA ASP A 38 9.14 0.51 7.48
C ASP A 38 8.71 1.00 6.08
N VAL A 39 7.83 2.00 6.05
CA VAL A 39 7.27 2.54 4.80
C VAL A 39 8.36 3.01 3.83
N ASN A 40 9.50 3.50 4.32
CA ASN A 40 10.59 3.98 3.47
C ASN A 40 11.34 2.84 2.77
N ASN A 41 11.16 1.59 3.22
CA ASN A 41 11.76 0.43 2.58
C ASN A 41 10.95 -0.09 1.39
N ILE A 42 9.71 0.38 1.21
CA ILE A 42 8.82 -0.07 0.13
C ILE A 42 9.23 0.59 -1.19
N ASP A 43 9.52 -0.23 -2.20
CA ASP A 43 9.59 0.21 -3.59
C ASP A 43 8.18 0.16 -4.22
N PRO A 44 7.55 1.32 -4.51
CA PRO A 44 6.17 1.37 -5.00
C PRO A 44 6.01 0.92 -6.46
N PHE A 45 7.09 0.63 -7.18
CA PHE A 45 7.05 0.16 -8.57
C PHE A 45 7.05 -1.37 -8.69
N LEU A 46 7.34 -2.09 -7.61
CA LEU A 46 7.30 -3.56 -7.59
C LEU A 46 5.88 -4.13 -7.42
N CYS A 47 4.94 -3.31 -6.94
CA CYS A 47 3.58 -3.72 -6.62
C CYS A 47 2.56 -2.90 -7.43
N THR A 48 1.44 -3.52 -7.79
CA THR A 48 0.29 -2.76 -8.35
C THR A 48 -0.71 -2.38 -7.26
N HIS A 49 -0.78 -3.17 -6.20
CA HIS A 49 -1.58 -2.91 -5.02
C HIS A 49 -0.73 -3.12 -3.77
N LEU A 50 -0.76 -2.15 -2.87
CA LEU A 50 -0.14 -2.20 -1.55
C LEU A 50 -1.24 -2.25 -0.49
N VAL A 51 -1.14 -3.19 0.44
CA VAL A 51 -2.13 -3.42 1.48
C VAL A 51 -1.52 -3.10 2.84
N TYR A 52 -2.10 -2.12 3.53
CA TYR A 52 -1.74 -1.72 4.88
C TYR A 52 -2.40 -2.67 5.88
N ALA A 53 -1.59 -3.47 6.55
CA ALA A 53 -2.03 -4.51 7.47
C ALA A 53 -1.59 -4.16 8.91
N PHE A 54 -2.49 -3.98 9.88
CA PHE A 54 -3.95 -4.10 9.81
C PHE A 54 -4.68 -3.03 10.60
N PHE A 55 -5.92 -2.77 10.21
CA PHE A 55 -6.92 -2.08 11.01
C PHE A 55 -7.79 -3.10 11.76
N GLY A 56 -8.35 -2.71 12.89
CA GLY A 56 -9.31 -3.50 13.66
C GLY A 56 -10.75 -3.02 13.48
N ILE A 57 -11.67 -3.71 14.15
CA ILE A 57 -13.06 -3.28 14.35
C ILE A 57 -13.32 -3.26 15.86
N GLU A 58 -13.92 -2.18 16.36
CA GLU A 58 -14.43 -2.08 17.73
C GLU A 58 -15.67 -2.94 17.93
N GLU A 59 -16.05 -3.25 19.17
CA GLU A 59 -17.32 -3.96 19.45
C GLU A 59 -18.55 -3.21 18.93
N SER A 60 -18.47 -1.88 18.79
CA SER A 60 -19.50 -1.03 18.19
C SER A 60 -19.66 -1.23 16.67
N GLY A 61 -18.70 -1.89 16.01
CA GLY A 61 -18.60 -2.02 14.56
C GLY A 61 -17.81 -0.90 13.87
N GLU A 62 -17.24 0.04 14.63
CA GLU A 62 -16.42 1.12 14.09
C GLU A 62 -14.99 0.65 13.75
N LEU A 63 -14.36 1.28 12.75
CA LEU A 63 -12.98 0.99 12.38
C LEU A 63 -12.03 1.45 13.49
N ARG A 64 -11.12 0.57 13.89
CA ARG A 64 -10.09 0.83 14.91
C ARG A 64 -8.70 0.92 14.28
N VAL A 65 -7.95 1.96 14.61
CA VAL A 65 -6.51 2.02 14.33
C VAL A 65 -5.77 1.17 15.35
N THR A 66 -4.93 0.24 14.91
CA THR A 66 -4.32 -0.77 15.79
C THR A 66 -3.11 -0.24 16.54
N ASP A 67 -2.34 0.68 15.95
CA ASP A 67 -1.22 1.36 16.60
C ASP A 67 -1.31 2.88 16.38
N PRO A 68 -2.15 3.60 17.15
CA PRO A 68 -2.39 5.03 16.90
C PRO A 68 -1.13 5.91 16.92
N ALA A 69 -0.15 5.60 17.78
CA ALA A 69 1.09 6.38 17.89
C ALA A 69 1.93 6.29 16.61
N LEU A 70 1.98 5.10 16.00
CA LEU A 70 2.66 4.89 14.72
C LEU A 70 1.83 5.38 13.52
N ASP A 71 0.56 4.98 13.50
CA ASP A 71 -0.31 5.06 12.34
C ASP A 71 -0.81 6.48 12.07
N LEU A 72 -1.09 7.25 13.14
CA LEU A 72 -1.61 8.62 13.07
C LEU A 72 -0.51 9.68 13.22
N GLY A 73 0.64 9.31 13.79
CA GLY A 73 1.75 10.22 14.06
C GLY A 73 1.55 11.03 15.34
N GLU A 74 2.63 11.67 15.78
CA GLU A 74 2.68 12.53 16.96
C GLU A 74 3.46 13.81 16.64
N ASN A 75 3.25 14.88 17.42
CA ASN A 75 4.06 16.10 17.37
C ASN A 75 4.22 16.71 15.96
N ASP A 76 3.10 16.83 15.23
CA ASP A 76 3.03 17.37 13.86
C ASP A 76 3.76 16.54 12.78
N GLU A 77 4.24 15.34 13.10
CA GLU A 77 4.79 14.41 12.13
C GLU A 77 3.69 13.54 11.50
N ASP A 78 3.82 13.30 10.19
CA ASP A 78 2.95 12.39 9.44
C ASP A 78 3.01 10.95 9.99
N GLY A 79 1.85 10.36 10.27
CA GLY A 79 1.72 8.94 10.63
C GLY A 79 2.00 7.98 9.48
N TYR A 80 2.14 6.69 9.79
CA TYR A 80 2.45 5.67 8.78
C TYR A 80 1.34 5.50 7.75
N ILE A 81 0.06 5.74 8.11
CA ILE A 81 -1.04 5.66 7.15
C ILE A 81 -0.87 6.70 6.03
N SER A 82 -0.58 7.97 6.39
CA SER A 82 -0.41 9.03 5.40
C SER A 82 0.85 8.81 4.56
N LYS A 83 1.97 8.44 5.20
CA LYS A 83 3.23 8.08 4.51
C LYS A 83 3.04 6.93 3.52
N PHE A 84 2.34 5.87 3.92
CA PHE A 84 2.07 4.73 3.05
C PHE A 84 1.19 5.13 1.87
N ASN A 85 0.14 5.91 2.10
CA ASN A 85 -0.72 6.39 1.03
C ASN A 85 0.01 7.32 0.04
N ALA A 86 0.98 8.10 0.54
CA ALA A 86 1.80 9.00 -0.27
C ALA A 86 2.72 8.27 -1.26
N LEU A 87 2.92 6.95 -1.14
CA LEU A 87 3.61 6.14 -2.15
C LEU A 87 2.92 6.22 -3.53
N CYS A 88 1.61 6.51 -3.58
CA CYS A 88 0.89 6.78 -4.83
C CYS A 88 1.39 8.05 -5.55
N LEU A 89 2.03 9.00 -4.85
CA LEU A 89 2.63 10.17 -5.48
C LEU A 89 3.91 9.80 -6.26
N GLN A 90 4.60 8.73 -5.84
CA GLN A 90 5.77 8.21 -6.53
C GLN A 90 5.37 7.33 -7.72
N ASN A 91 4.37 6.46 -7.54
CA ASN A 91 3.78 5.66 -8.61
C ASN A 91 2.27 5.96 -8.74
N PRO A 92 1.84 6.84 -9.67
CA PRO A 92 0.43 7.20 -9.84
C PRO A 92 -0.50 6.05 -10.27
N THR A 93 0.05 4.92 -10.70
CA THR A 93 -0.72 3.72 -11.09
C THR A 93 -0.97 2.76 -9.92
N LEU A 94 -0.20 2.91 -8.84
CA LEU A 94 -0.32 2.13 -7.61
C LEU A 94 -1.68 2.38 -6.94
N LYS A 95 -2.17 1.36 -6.23
CA LYS A 95 -3.33 1.46 -5.34
C LYS A 95 -2.92 1.06 -3.93
N THR A 96 -3.34 1.83 -2.95
CA THR A 96 -3.18 1.55 -1.53
C THR A 96 -4.53 1.13 -0.95
N ILE A 97 -4.53 0.06 -0.15
CA ILE A 97 -5.73 -0.57 0.40
C ILE A 97 -5.52 -0.77 1.91
N ALA A 98 -6.55 -0.54 2.70
CA ALA A 98 -6.59 -0.92 4.10
C ALA A 98 -7.08 -2.37 4.25
N ALA A 99 -6.33 -3.21 4.97
CA ALA A 99 -6.84 -4.52 5.41
C ALA A 99 -7.38 -4.41 6.83
N VAL A 100 -8.57 -4.96 7.06
CA VAL A 100 -9.27 -4.96 8.35
C VAL A 100 -9.40 -6.39 8.87
N GLY A 101 -9.09 -6.60 10.15
CA GLY A 101 -8.96 -7.92 10.78
C GLY A 101 -7.49 -8.37 10.85
N ASP A 102 -7.24 -9.58 11.33
CA ASP A 102 -5.96 -10.29 11.25
C ASP A 102 -6.28 -11.78 11.51
N PHE A 103 -5.26 -12.64 11.63
CA PHE A 103 -5.40 -13.99 12.15
C PHE A 103 -5.67 -14.02 13.66
N ASP A 104 -5.20 -13.01 14.40
CA ASP A 104 -5.31 -12.89 15.86
C ASP A 104 -6.67 -12.36 16.33
#